data_AF-A0A2E4H6U6-F1
#
_entry.id   AF-A0A2E4H6U6-F1
#
_cell.length_a   1.000
_cell.length_b   1.000
_cell.length_c   1.000
_cell.angle_alpha   90.00
_cell.angle_beta   90.00
_cell.angle_gamma   90.00
#
_symmetry.space_group_name_H-M   'P 1'
#
loop_
_entity.id
_entity.type
_entity.pdbx_description
1 polymer ?
#
loop_
_entity_poly.entity_id
_entity_poly.type
_entity_poly.pdbx_seq_one_letter_code
_entity_poly.pdbx_strand_id
1 'polypeptide(L)'
;MAASASDNSLRPSQLALIVRYLLENESGTQVRDRGLTIDELAAVCEMAASIITSPDLAFGVKVSDSSWSMAHRIAYQQFPDEEESSYVPRSLAVYRQIAPSLVEEGGFDLERRYQDAYGLTINDAWNIGYALTRWCLANPGTSFNPASLEQQLGLADIGKDRYGKFLATQSCAYDVYRSMLSTPTEGQSHFEPYNLNPFRKFPILTLPDGNHILPIPAYLLRRITHGLYYDLIELDRSGYIGLIGRTFKEYIGRLLSELASDSVSQSDDGVWVVSNDNTAVLIECITRPFGAMSRSTGNRAHLHADLARRAGVVDSVKRLQDMRHTTGNDSRLVEALEDKRTVGVVVALEDFYLANGPFIRGIVDEELSNQGRTAMGAE
;
A
#
# COMPACT_ATOMS: atom_id res chain seq x y z
N MET A 1 11.68 10.88 34.54
CA MET A 1 10.81 10.00 33.73
C MET A 1 9.46 10.66 33.62
N ALA A 2 9.24 11.42 32.54
CA ALA A 2 7.94 12.01 32.28
C ALA A 2 7.04 10.91 31.71
N ALA A 3 5.92 10.64 32.39
CA ALA A 3 4.87 9.81 31.82
C ALA A 3 4.40 10.50 30.53
N SER A 4 4.54 9.81 29.39
CA SER A 4 3.88 10.23 28.15
C SER A 4 2.39 10.31 28.46
N ALA A 5 1.79 11.49 28.30
CA ALA A 5 0.34 11.60 28.25
C ALA A 5 -0.16 10.55 27.26
N SER A 6 -1.03 9.64 27.70
CA SER A 6 -1.74 8.77 26.79
C SER A 6 -2.47 9.67 25.82
N ASP A 7 -2.08 9.63 24.55
CA ASP A 7 -2.74 10.38 23.50
C ASP A 7 -4.16 9.81 23.37
N ASN A 8 -5.13 10.47 24.01
CA ASN A 8 -6.54 10.09 23.99
C ASN A 8 -7.21 10.46 22.65
N SER A 9 -6.43 10.74 21.61
CA SER A 9 -6.95 10.98 20.27
C SER A 9 -7.21 9.67 19.53
N LEU A 10 -8.27 9.66 18.72
CA LEU A 10 -8.57 8.53 17.85
C LEU A 10 -7.49 8.40 16.78
N ARG A 11 -7.07 7.16 16.51
CA ARG A 11 -6.11 6.89 15.45
C ARG A 11 -6.71 7.20 14.07
N PRO A 12 -5.90 7.49 13.02
CA PRO A 12 -6.42 7.87 11.70
C PRO A 12 -7.40 6.87 11.08
N SER A 13 -7.17 5.57 11.27
CA SER A 13 -8.07 4.49 10.82
C SER A 13 -9.42 4.49 11.54
N GLN A 14 -9.40 4.71 12.84
CA GLN A 14 -10.58 4.80 13.69
C GLN A 14 -11.41 6.04 13.34
N LEU A 15 -10.73 7.18 13.16
CA LEU A 15 -11.33 8.41 12.62
C LEU A 15 -11.96 8.16 11.24
N ALA A 16 -11.28 7.43 10.37
CA ALA A 16 -11.78 7.14 9.03
C ALA A 16 -13.03 6.25 9.05
N LEU A 17 -13.14 5.30 9.98
CA LEU A 17 -14.34 4.49 10.18
C LEU A 17 -15.53 5.34 10.66
N ILE A 18 -15.28 6.25 11.61
CA ILE A 18 -16.31 7.21 12.08
C ILE A 18 -16.75 8.14 10.95
N VAL A 19 -15.80 8.72 10.21
CA VAL A 19 -16.11 9.61 9.09
C VAL A 19 -16.89 8.86 8.02
N ARG A 20 -16.52 7.62 7.71
CA ARG A 20 -17.28 6.76 6.81
C ARG A 20 -18.71 6.57 7.29
N TYR A 21 -18.91 6.16 8.54
CA TYR A 21 -20.23 5.94 9.12
C TYR A 21 -21.10 7.21 9.01
N LEU A 22 -20.55 8.37 9.33
CA LEU A 22 -21.24 9.66 9.19
C LEU A 22 -21.66 9.92 7.74
N LEU A 23 -20.76 9.68 6.77
CA LEU A 23 -21.05 9.87 5.34
C LEU A 23 -22.09 8.88 4.79
N GLU A 24 -22.14 7.65 5.32
CA GLU A 24 -23.15 6.64 4.95
C GLU A 24 -24.55 7.03 5.46
N ASN A 25 -24.62 7.55 6.69
CA ASN A 25 -25.88 7.85 7.38
C ASN A 25 -26.40 9.29 7.14
N GLU A 26 -25.61 10.17 6.53
CA GLU A 26 -26.06 11.52 6.18
C GLU A 26 -27.21 11.47 5.15
N SER A 27 -28.28 12.22 5.37
CA SER A 27 -29.46 12.23 4.51
C SER A 27 -29.34 13.30 3.40
N GLY A 28 -28.59 12.99 2.33
CA GLY A 28 -28.52 13.83 1.12
C GLY A 28 -27.44 14.91 1.14
N THR A 29 -27.43 15.76 0.10
CA THR A 29 -26.27 16.58 -0.32
C THR A 29 -26.11 17.93 0.36
N GLN A 30 -26.94 18.31 1.35
CA GLN A 30 -26.95 19.69 1.91
C GLN A 30 -27.03 19.76 3.45
N VAL A 31 -26.55 18.77 4.20
CA VAL A 31 -26.89 18.63 5.63
C VAL A 31 -25.78 19.08 6.59
N ARG A 32 -24.61 19.52 6.13
CA ARG A 32 -23.53 19.98 7.03
C ARG A 32 -23.81 21.24 7.84
N ASP A 33 -24.86 21.98 7.53
CA ASP A 33 -25.28 23.14 8.32
C ASP A 33 -26.03 22.77 9.61
N ARG A 34 -26.40 21.49 9.79
CA ARG A 34 -26.93 21.01 11.08
C ARG A 34 -25.85 20.30 11.89
N GLY A 35 -25.83 20.57 13.19
CA GLY A 35 -25.11 19.72 14.13
C GLY A 35 -25.62 18.27 14.07
N LEU A 36 -24.78 17.34 14.53
CA LEU A 36 -25.20 15.96 14.76
C LEU A 36 -26.41 15.94 15.70
N THR A 37 -27.39 15.09 15.42
CA THR A 37 -28.45 14.82 16.40
C THR A 37 -27.84 14.17 17.64
N ILE A 38 -28.57 14.18 18.76
CA ILE A 38 -28.13 13.48 19.97
C ILE A 38 -27.93 11.99 19.69
N ASP A 39 -28.78 11.39 18.86
CA ASP A 39 -28.68 9.97 18.49
C ASP A 39 -27.46 9.69 17.60
N GLU A 40 -27.17 10.55 16.62
CA GLU A 40 -25.97 10.45 15.78
C GLU A 40 -24.69 10.65 16.61
N LEU A 41 -24.70 11.62 17.53
CA LEU A 41 -23.60 11.87 18.45
C LEU A 41 -23.40 10.69 19.41
N ALA A 42 -24.48 10.10 19.93
CA ALA A 42 -24.43 8.92 20.79
C ALA A 42 -23.84 7.73 20.03
N ALA A 43 -24.28 7.48 18.79
CA ALA A 43 -23.75 6.41 17.95
C ALA A 43 -22.25 6.61 17.63
N VAL A 44 -21.82 7.85 17.33
CA VAL A 44 -20.40 8.17 17.13
C VAL A 44 -19.60 7.95 18.42
N CYS A 45 -20.12 8.36 19.57
CA CYS A 45 -19.47 8.17 20.86
C CYS A 45 -19.37 6.68 21.25
N GLU A 46 -20.42 5.89 21.01
CA GLU A 46 -20.39 4.42 21.20
C GLU A 46 -19.40 3.74 20.24
N MET A 47 -19.36 4.17 18.98
CA MET A 47 -18.40 3.66 18.00
C MET A 47 -16.97 4.00 18.43
N ALA A 48 -16.70 5.26 18.79
CA ALA A 48 -15.40 5.68 19.30
C ALA A 48 -15.01 4.89 20.57
N ALA A 49 -15.92 4.72 21.53
CA ALA A 49 -15.67 3.99 22.76
C ALA A 49 -15.45 2.49 22.54
N SER A 50 -16.22 1.84 21.67
CA SER A 50 -16.06 0.41 21.36
C SER A 50 -14.73 0.12 20.65
N ILE A 51 -14.34 0.99 19.71
CA ILE A 51 -13.04 0.92 19.02
C ILE A 51 -11.88 1.09 20.02
N ILE A 52 -11.99 2.00 20.99
CA ILE A 52 -10.95 2.24 22.01
C ILE A 52 -10.86 1.08 23.01
N THR A 53 -11.98 0.44 23.37
CA THR A 53 -12.04 -0.53 24.48
C THR A 53 -11.77 -1.96 24.05
N SER A 54 -12.00 -2.33 22.80
CA SER A 54 -11.51 -3.58 22.21
C SER A 54 -11.78 -3.56 20.70
N PRO A 55 -10.72 -3.46 19.86
CA PRO A 55 -10.86 -3.67 18.44
C PRO A 55 -11.61 -4.97 18.15
N ASP A 56 -11.28 -6.05 18.87
CA ASP A 56 -11.85 -7.39 18.67
C ASP A 56 -13.35 -7.53 19.01
N LEU A 57 -13.89 -6.74 19.96
CA LEU A 57 -15.31 -6.80 20.35
C LEU A 57 -16.23 -6.03 19.39
N ALA A 58 -15.72 -5.03 18.66
CA ALA A 58 -16.50 -4.29 17.67
C ALA A 58 -16.91 -5.15 16.46
N PHE A 59 -16.24 -6.30 16.25
CA PHE A 59 -16.35 -7.14 15.06
C PHE A 59 -17.15 -8.42 15.27
N GLY A 60 -18.15 -8.42 16.18
CA GLY A 60 -18.91 -9.57 16.67
C GLY A 60 -19.63 -10.48 15.64
N VAL A 61 -18.90 -11.07 14.71
CA VAL A 61 -19.42 -11.92 13.63
C VAL A 61 -18.78 -13.30 13.68
N LYS A 62 -19.60 -14.34 13.50
CA LYS A 62 -19.13 -15.62 12.98
C LYS A 62 -19.11 -15.56 11.45
N VAL A 63 -17.92 -15.74 10.84
CA VAL A 63 -17.77 -15.62 9.38
C VAL A 63 -16.96 -16.76 8.76
N SER A 64 -17.32 -17.08 7.51
CA SER A 64 -17.01 -18.22 6.61
C SER A 64 -15.78 -19.14 6.82
N ASP A 65 -16.06 -20.40 6.48
CA ASP A 65 -15.43 -21.76 6.50
C ASP A 65 -14.04 -22.06 7.10
N SER A 66 -13.14 -21.10 7.38
CA SER A 66 -11.91 -21.40 8.17
C SER A 66 -11.25 -20.17 8.80
N SER A 67 -10.60 -20.38 9.95
CA SER A 67 -9.86 -19.35 10.71
C SER A 67 -8.77 -18.62 9.90
N TRP A 68 -8.24 -19.23 8.84
CA TRP A 68 -7.17 -18.66 8.03
C TRP A 68 -7.62 -17.59 7.04
N SER A 69 -8.80 -17.75 6.44
CA SER A 69 -9.38 -16.68 5.61
C SER A 69 -9.71 -15.46 6.46
N MET A 70 -10.14 -15.67 7.71
CA MET A 70 -10.33 -14.59 8.68
C MET A 70 -9.01 -13.89 9.02
N ALA A 71 -7.97 -14.64 9.37
CA ALA A 71 -6.66 -14.07 9.68
C ALA A 71 -6.10 -13.25 8.50
N HIS A 72 -6.27 -13.72 7.27
CA HIS A 72 -5.87 -12.98 6.06
C HIS A 72 -6.62 -11.65 5.94
N ARG A 73 -7.94 -11.66 6.10
CA ARG A 73 -8.76 -10.43 6.04
C ARG A 73 -8.37 -9.44 7.13
N ILE A 74 -8.20 -9.90 8.37
CA ILE A 74 -7.75 -9.07 9.50
C ILE A 74 -6.43 -8.37 9.15
N ALA A 75 -5.48 -9.09 8.56
CA ALA A 75 -4.20 -8.52 8.19
C ALA A 75 -4.28 -7.47 7.07
N TYR A 76 -5.35 -7.46 6.27
CA TYR A 76 -5.54 -6.55 5.14
C TYR A 76 -6.72 -5.56 5.34
N GLN A 77 -7.10 -5.30 6.58
CA GLN A 77 -8.09 -4.28 6.93
C GLN A 77 -7.79 -2.95 6.22
N GLN A 78 -8.83 -2.30 5.69
CA GLN A 78 -8.68 -1.02 5.01
C GLN A 78 -8.49 0.15 5.99
N PHE A 79 -8.68 -0.12 7.28
CA PHE A 79 -8.53 0.79 8.41
C PHE A 79 -7.56 0.19 9.46
N PRO A 80 -6.27 -0.06 9.14
CA PRO A 80 -5.33 -0.65 10.09
C PRO A 80 -5.05 0.32 11.23
N ASP A 81 -4.93 -0.19 12.46
CA ASP A 81 -4.71 0.62 13.66
C ASP A 81 -3.40 1.44 13.64
N GLU A 82 -2.48 1.17 12.71
CA GLU A 82 -1.26 1.96 12.49
C GLU A 82 -0.96 2.08 10.98
N GLU A 83 -1.05 3.30 10.44
CA GLU A 83 -0.45 3.60 9.14
C GLU A 83 1.05 3.83 9.36
N GLU A 84 1.88 2.88 8.96
CA GLU A 84 3.33 3.09 9.03
C GLU A 84 3.74 4.29 8.16
N SER A 85 4.55 5.20 8.69
CA SER A 85 5.17 6.26 7.89
C SER A 85 6.36 5.75 7.07
N SER A 86 6.75 4.48 7.25
CA SER A 86 7.88 3.82 6.60
C SER A 86 7.78 3.82 5.06
N TYR A 87 6.57 3.94 4.51
CA TYR A 87 6.36 4.04 3.06
C TYR A 87 6.91 5.37 2.48
N VAL A 88 6.98 6.45 3.26
CA VAL A 88 7.47 7.76 2.78
C VAL A 88 8.95 7.69 2.37
N PRO A 89 9.90 7.31 3.25
CA PRO A 89 11.30 7.20 2.85
C PRO A 89 11.53 6.12 1.79
N ARG A 90 10.77 5.01 1.82
CA ARG A 90 10.84 3.97 0.78
C ARG A 90 10.40 4.52 -0.59
N SER A 91 9.28 5.22 -0.66
CA SER A 91 8.81 5.85 -1.90
C SER A 91 9.81 6.88 -2.41
N LEU A 92 10.44 7.67 -1.52
CA LEU A 92 11.51 8.61 -1.90
C LEU A 92 12.68 7.89 -2.55
N ALA A 93 13.18 6.82 -1.92
CA ALA A 93 14.26 6.02 -2.48
C ALA A 93 13.89 5.42 -3.84
N VAL A 94 12.74 4.76 -3.91
CA VAL A 94 12.26 4.08 -5.13
C VAL A 94 12.00 5.07 -6.26
N TYR A 95 11.13 6.06 -6.09
CA TYR A 95 10.65 6.89 -7.20
C TYR A 95 11.54 8.09 -7.53
N ARG A 96 12.35 8.59 -6.58
CA ARG A 96 13.14 9.83 -6.78
C ARG A 96 14.64 9.58 -6.85
N GLN A 97 15.15 8.58 -6.15
CA GLN A 97 16.60 8.35 -6.07
C GLN A 97 17.07 7.23 -7.01
N ILE A 98 16.24 6.19 -7.20
CA ILE A 98 16.65 4.98 -7.94
C ILE A 98 16.00 4.93 -9.32
N ALA A 99 14.66 5.01 -9.40
CA ALA A 99 13.97 4.84 -10.67
C ALA A 99 14.46 5.80 -11.78
N PRO A 100 14.75 7.09 -11.51
CA PRO A 100 15.25 7.99 -12.55
C PRO A 100 16.57 7.56 -13.19
N SER A 101 17.46 6.86 -12.45
CA SER A 101 18.72 6.36 -13.00
C SER A 101 18.58 5.05 -13.79
N LEU A 102 17.40 4.43 -13.77
CA LEU A 102 17.10 3.15 -14.44
C LEU A 102 16.14 3.30 -15.63
N VAL A 103 15.84 4.55 -16.03
CA VAL A 103 15.05 4.84 -17.23
C VAL A 103 15.92 4.59 -18.46
N GLU A 104 15.54 3.59 -19.25
CA GLU A 104 16.18 3.28 -20.53
C GLU A 104 15.64 4.20 -21.63
N GLU A 105 16.41 4.39 -22.70
CA GLU A 105 15.96 5.16 -23.87
C GLU A 105 14.71 4.51 -24.48
N GLY A 106 13.63 5.29 -24.64
CA GLY A 106 12.33 4.79 -25.08
C GLY A 106 11.55 3.98 -24.02
N GLY A 107 12.08 3.84 -22.81
CA GLY A 107 11.45 3.19 -21.68
C GLY A 107 10.36 4.03 -20.99
N PHE A 108 9.82 3.50 -19.91
CA PHE A 108 8.83 4.22 -19.10
C PHE A 108 9.52 5.33 -18.29
N ASP A 109 9.18 6.59 -18.56
CA ASP A 109 9.62 7.75 -17.78
C ASP A 109 8.51 8.17 -16.80
N LEU A 110 8.72 7.89 -15.51
CA LEU A 110 7.76 8.19 -14.46
C LEU A 110 7.39 9.66 -14.36
N GLU A 111 8.35 10.57 -14.52
CA GLU A 111 8.13 12.00 -14.33
C GLU A 111 7.33 12.55 -15.51
N ARG A 112 7.79 12.23 -16.72
CA ARG A 112 7.12 12.65 -17.95
C ARG A 112 5.72 12.08 -18.07
N ARG A 113 5.52 10.78 -17.80
CA ARG A 113 4.19 10.16 -17.89
C ARG A 113 3.22 10.76 -16.88
N TYR A 114 3.66 11.01 -15.66
CA TYR A 114 2.84 11.66 -14.64
C TYR A 114 2.50 13.10 -15.04
N GLN A 115 3.47 13.85 -15.56
CA GLN A 115 3.26 15.22 -16.03
C GLN A 115 2.33 15.31 -17.24
N ASP A 116 2.49 14.42 -18.22
CA ASP A 116 1.61 14.37 -19.40
C ASP A 116 0.17 14.02 -19.01
N ALA A 117 -0.03 13.13 -18.02
CA ALA A 117 -1.35 12.69 -17.59
C ALA A 117 -2.07 13.69 -16.68
N TYR A 118 -1.34 14.33 -15.76
CA TYR A 118 -1.94 15.11 -14.67
C TYR A 118 -1.58 16.60 -14.71
N GLY A 119 -0.71 17.02 -15.62
CA GLY A 119 -0.21 18.39 -15.72
C GLY A 119 0.60 18.83 -14.50
N LEU A 120 1.11 17.87 -13.71
CA LEU A 120 1.89 18.05 -12.50
C LEU A 120 3.13 17.16 -12.54
N THR A 121 4.22 17.65 -11.97
CA THR A 121 5.36 16.79 -11.63
C THR A 121 5.04 15.99 -10.37
N ILE A 122 5.70 14.85 -10.16
CA ILE A 122 5.59 14.07 -8.92
C ILE A 122 6.06 14.92 -7.73
N ASN A 123 7.08 15.77 -7.95
CA ASN A 123 7.55 16.72 -6.94
C ASN A 123 6.45 17.71 -6.50
N ASP A 124 5.59 18.17 -7.41
CA ASP A 124 4.47 19.04 -7.03
C ASP A 124 3.48 18.30 -6.17
N ALA A 125 3.09 17.08 -6.57
CA ALA A 125 2.16 16.28 -5.81
C ALA A 125 2.69 16.02 -4.40
N TRP A 126 3.99 15.78 -4.26
CA TRP A 126 4.62 15.55 -2.96
C TRP A 126 4.73 16.82 -2.13
N ASN A 127 5.20 17.92 -2.71
CA ASN A 127 5.35 19.19 -2.02
C ASN A 127 3.99 19.74 -1.56
N ILE A 128 3.00 19.76 -2.46
CA ILE A 128 1.64 20.21 -2.15
C ILE A 128 1.02 19.28 -1.10
N GLY A 129 1.07 17.96 -1.31
CA GLY A 129 0.45 17.01 -0.39
C GLY A 129 1.07 17.02 1.00
N TYR A 130 2.40 17.10 1.11
CA TYR A 130 3.08 17.21 2.40
C TYR A 130 2.76 18.53 3.11
N ALA A 131 2.83 19.65 2.40
CA ALA A 131 2.51 20.96 2.97
C ALA A 131 1.03 21.05 3.41
N LEU A 132 0.12 20.52 2.60
CA LEU A 132 -1.31 20.46 2.91
C LEU A 132 -1.57 19.57 4.13
N THR A 133 -0.97 18.37 4.21
CA THR A 133 -1.09 17.52 5.39
C THR A 133 -0.64 18.27 6.65
N ARG A 134 0.52 18.92 6.61
CA ARG A 134 1.05 19.70 7.75
C ARG A 134 0.12 20.84 8.14
N TRP A 135 -0.41 21.56 7.16
CA TRP A 135 -1.34 22.66 7.40
C TRP A 135 -2.66 22.18 8.00
N CYS A 136 -3.25 21.09 7.49
CA CYS A 136 -4.49 20.51 8.03
C CYS A 136 -4.31 19.93 9.43
N LEU A 137 -3.14 19.37 9.76
CA LEU A 137 -2.82 18.94 11.13
C LEU A 137 -2.79 20.12 12.11
N ALA A 138 -2.34 21.29 11.66
CA ALA A 138 -2.35 22.51 12.46
C ALA A 138 -3.72 23.23 12.48
N ASN A 139 -4.59 22.94 11.51
CA ASN A 139 -5.89 23.61 11.31
C ASN A 139 -7.01 22.57 11.08
N PRO A 140 -7.28 21.67 12.04
CA PRO A 140 -8.18 20.54 11.83
C PRO A 140 -9.60 21.00 11.47
N GLY A 141 -10.22 20.31 10.50
CA GLY A 141 -11.60 20.59 10.06
C GLY A 141 -11.75 21.80 9.12
N THR A 142 -10.68 22.55 8.86
CA THR A 142 -10.74 23.72 7.97
C THR A 142 -10.94 23.30 6.52
N SER A 143 -11.83 23.99 5.80
CA SER A 143 -12.01 23.83 4.36
C SER A 143 -11.08 24.76 3.58
N PHE A 144 -10.76 24.38 2.34
CA PHE A 144 -9.81 25.09 1.50
C PHE A 144 -10.17 25.00 0.01
N ASN A 145 -9.64 25.91 -0.78
CA ASN A 145 -9.77 25.91 -2.25
C ASN A 145 -8.42 26.30 -2.88
N PRO A 146 -8.24 26.20 -4.21
CA PRO A 146 -6.96 26.49 -4.84
C PRO A 146 -6.36 27.86 -4.48
N ALA A 147 -7.21 28.89 -4.33
CA ALA A 147 -6.74 30.24 -3.99
C ALA A 147 -6.31 30.35 -2.53
N SER A 148 -7.06 29.75 -1.60
CA SER A 148 -6.67 29.74 -0.18
C SER A 148 -5.40 28.92 0.03
N LEU A 149 -5.22 27.79 -0.68
CA LEU A 149 -4.03 26.97 -0.60
C LEU A 149 -2.77 27.70 -1.08
N GLU A 150 -2.85 28.42 -2.19
CA GLU A 150 -1.73 29.23 -2.69
C GLU A 150 -1.29 30.25 -1.63
N GLN A 151 -2.24 30.95 -1.01
CA GLN A 151 -1.95 31.90 0.06
C GLN A 151 -1.40 31.24 1.33
N GLN A 152 -1.95 30.08 1.73
CA GLN A 152 -1.65 29.44 3.01
C GLN A 152 -0.37 28.61 2.97
N LEU A 153 -0.13 27.90 1.87
CA LEU A 153 1.03 27.02 1.71
C LEU A 153 2.23 27.76 1.11
N GLY A 154 1.98 28.77 0.26
CA GLY A 154 2.99 29.70 -0.24
C GLY A 154 4.22 29.00 -0.85
N LEU A 155 4.03 27.85 -1.50
CA LEU A 155 5.14 27.06 -2.03
C LEU A 155 5.74 27.79 -3.24
N ALA A 156 7.06 27.99 -3.21
CA ALA A 156 7.78 28.60 -4.32
C ALA A 156 7.51 27.83 -5.62
N ASP A 157 7.30 28.56 -6.72
CA ASP A 157 7.04 28.04 -8.06
C ASP A 157 5.77 27.18 -8.22
N ILE A 158 4.86 27.18 -7.24
CA ILE A 158 3.56 26.53 -7.31
C ILE A 158 2.46 27.59 -7.28
N GLY A 159 1.91 27.91 -8.46
CA GLY A 159 0.77 28.80 -8.58
C GLY A 159 -0.58 28.10 -8.45
N LYS A 160 -1.66 28.89 -8.37
CA LYS A 160 -3.06 28.44 -8.27
C LYS A 160 -3.45 27.29 -9.22
N ASP A 161 -3.00 27.32 -10.46
CA ASP A 161 -3.30 26.29 -11.47
C ASP A 161 -2.81 24.89 -11.03
N ARG A 162 -1.60 24.81 -10.47
CA ARG A 162 -1.01 23.56 -9.99
C ARG A 162 -1.74 23.04 -8.76
N TYR A 163 -2.16 23.91 -7.84
CA TYR A 163 -3.05 23.51 -6.74
C TYR A 163 -4.39 22.98 -7.25
N GLY A 164 -4.97 23.61 -8.28
CA GLY A 164 -6.19 23.14 -8.93
C GLY A 164 -6.04 21.74 -9.53
N LYS A 165 -4.96 21.50 -10.28
CA LYS A 165 -4.63 20.16 -10.82
C LYS A 165 -4.40 19.13 -9.72
N PHE A 166 -3.75 19.53 -8.63
CA PHE A 166 -3.52 18.63 -7.50
C PHE A 166 -4.85 18.21 -6.89
N LEU A 167 -5.74 19.16 -6.61
CA LEU A 167 -7.06 18.87 -6.09
C LEU A 167 -7.88 18.01 -7.06
N ALA A 168 -7.79 18.25 -8.37
CA ALA A 168 -8.47 17.43 -9.37
C ALA A 168 -8.03 15.95 -9.36
N THR A 169 -6.79 15.65 -8.95
CA THR A 169 -6.28 14.27 -8.87
C THR A 169 -6.50 13.61 -7.52
N GLN A 170 -6.54 14.39 -6.43
CA GLN A 170 -6.58 13.88 -5.06
C GLN A 170 -7.96 13.99 -4.39
N SER A 171 -8.89 14.72 -5.01
CA SER A 171 -10.25 14.91 -4.47
C SER A 171 -11.32 14.20 -5.29
N CYS A 172 -12.44 13.92 -4.66
CA CYS A 172 -13.69 13.57 -5.35
C CYS A 172 -14.88 14.30 -4.73
N ALA A 173 -15.92 14.47 -5.55
CA ALA A 173 -17.18 15.03 -5.08
C ALA A 173 -17.89 14.08 -4.11
N TYR A 174 -18.68 14.66 -3.21
CA TYR A 174 -19.38 13.94 -2.16
C TYR A 174 -20.28 12.80 -2.68
N ASP A 175 -21.01 13.00 -3.78
CA ASP A 175 -21.86 12.01 -4.43
C ASP A 175 -21.04 10.84 -5.00
N VAL A 176 -19.94 11.15 -5.67
CA VAL A 176 -18.98 10.16 -6.19
C VAL A 176 -18.40 9.34 -5.03
N TYR A 177 -18.02 10.00 -3.93
CA TYR A 177 -17.51 9.32 -2.75
C TYR A 177 -18.51 8.30 -2.19
N ARG A 178 -19.79 8.71 -2.02
CA ARG A 178 -20.85 7.82 -1.53
C ARG A 178 -21.09 6.62 -2.41
N SER A 179 -21.01 6.78 -3.73
CA SER A 179 -21.14 5.67 -4.68
C SER A 179 -20.06 4.59 -4.50
N MET A 180 -18.90 4.95 -3.94
CA MET A 180 -17.81 4.00 -3.68
C MET A 180 -17.97 3.27 -2.34
N LEU A 181 -18.71 3.85 -1.38
CA LEU A 181 -18.98 3.24 -0.08
C LEU A 181 -19.86 1.98 -0.18
N SER A 182 -20.71 1.93 -1.20
CA SER A 182 -21.67 0.86 -1.46
C SER A 182 -21.09 -0.42 -2.05
N THR A 183 -19.77 -0.58 -2.14
CA THR A 183 -19.16 -1.85 -2.61
C THR A 183 -19.09 -2.83 -1.45
N PRO A 184 -20.01 -3.82 -1.32
CA PRO A 184 -20.04 -4.69 -0.17
C PRO A 184 -19.09 -5.87 -0.42
N THR A 185 -18.27 -6.20 0.57
CA THR A 185 -17.97 -7.61 0.82
C THR A 185 -19.29 -8.31 1.21
N GLU A 186 -20.00 -8.81 0.20
CA GLU A 186 -21.12 -9.76 0.30
C GLU A 186 -22.31 -9.42 1.22
N GLY A 187 -22.54 -8.14 1.55
CA GLY A 187 -23.74 -7.71 2.29
C GLY A 187 -23.83 -8.23 3.72
N GLN A 188 -22.71 -8.68 4.29
CA GLN A 188 -22.64 -9.19 5.65
C GLN A 188 -22.50 -8.03 6.64
N SER A 189 -23.35 -8.01 7.67
CA SER A 189 -23.27 -7.02 8.76
C SER A 189 -21.88 -7.10 9.44
N HIS A 190 -21.31 -5.95 9.79
CA HIS A 190 -19.99 -5.81 10.47
C HIS A 190 -18.76 -6.09 9.58
N PHE A 191 -18.90 -6.08 8.25
CA PHE A 191 -17.81 -6.20 7.27
C PHE A 191 -17.23 -4.85 6.80
N GLU A 192 -17.74 -3.75 7.31
CA GLU A 192 -17.37 -2.38 6.94
C GLU A 192 -15.86 -2.07 7.05
N PRO A 193 -15.09 -2.64 8.01
CA PRO A 193 -13.64 -2.44 8.07
C PRO A 193 -12.84 -3.05 6.90
N TYR A 194 -13.43 -4.00 6.17
CA TYR A 194 -12.80 -4.71 5.05
C TYR A 194 -13.27 -4.17 3.68
N ASN A 195 -14.40 -3.45 3.68
CA ASN A 195 -14.89 -2.76 2.49
C ASN A 195 -13.85 -1.73 2.02
N LEU A 196 -13.77 -1.55 0.69
CA LEU A 196 -12.92 -0.53 0.09
C LEU A 196 -13.18 0.83 0.76
N ASN A 197 -12.10 1.44 1.24
CA ASN A 197 -12.15 2.77 1.83
C ASN A 197 -11.84 3.80 0.74
N PRO A 198 -12.82 4.59 0.26
CA PRO A 198 -12.58 5.49 -0.86
C PRO A 198 -11.56 6.58 -0.53
N PHE A 199 -11.35 6.93 0.75
CA PHE A 199 -10.28 7.85 1.14
C PHE A 199 -8.86 7.35 0.82
N ARG A 200 -8.66 6.05 0.60
CA ARG A 200 -7.37 5.54 0.11
C ARG A 200 -7.08 5.95 -1.33
N LYS A 201 -8.12 6.23 -2.13
CA LYS A 201 -8.02 6.71 -3.50
C LYS A 201 -8.16 8.23 -3.60
N PHE A 202 -9.14 8.79 -2.89
CA PHE A 202 -9.46 10.21 -2.87
C PHE A 202 -9.49 10.71 -1.42
N PRO A 203 -8.32 11.07 -0.85
CA PRO A 203 -8.22 11.52 0.54
C PRO A 203 -8.93 12.86 0.79
N ILE A 204 -9.21 13.63 -0.25
CA ILE A 204 -9.85 14.95 -0.17
C ILE A 204 -11.30 14.85 -0.66
N LEU A 205 -12.23 15.47 0.07
CA LEU A 205 -13.63 15.59 -0.33
C LEU A 205 -13.90 16.97 -0.87
N THR A 206 -14.56 17.06 -2.02
CA THR A 206 -15.13 18.29 -2.55
C THR A 206 -16.56 18.43 -2.05
N LEU A 207 -16.80 19.54 -1.36
CA LEU A 207 -18.07 19.93 -0.77
C LEU A 207 -19.00 20.56 -1.83
N PRO A 208 -20.32 20.63 -1.57
CA PRO A 208 -21.28 21.21 -2.50
C PRO A 208 -21.03 22.69 -2.86
N ASP A 209 -20.37 23.43 -1.97
CA ASP A 209 -19.98 24.82 -2.17
C ASP A 209 -18.70 24.98 -3.02
N GLY A 210 -18.10 23.86 -3.45
CA GLY A 210 -16.85 23.82 -4.22
C GLY A 210 -15.58 23.92 -3.39
N ASN A 211 -15.68 24.08 -2.06
CA ASN A 211 -14.51 23.96 -1.18
C ASN A 211 -14.14 22.49 -0.98
N HIS A 212 -12.95 22.26 -0.44
CA HIS A 212 -12.40 20.95 -0.15
C HIS A 212 -12.14 20.78 1.34
N ILE A 213 -12.20 19.54 1.81
CA ILE A 213 -11.78 19.16 3.16
C ILE A 213 -10.90 17.93 3.10
N LEU A 214 -9.92 17.85 4.00
CA LEU A 214 -9.07 16.68 4.21
C LEU A 214 -9.42 16.05 5.56
N PRO A 215 -10.30 15.02 5.60
CA PRO A 215 -10.78 14.46 6.87
C PRO A 215 -9.68 13.71 7.63
N ILE A 216 -8.81 13.01 6.91
CA ILE A 216 -7.76 12.15 7.48
C ILE A 216 -6.41 12.51 6.85
N PRO A 217 -5.63 13.44 7.44
CA PRO A 217 -4.41 13.95 6.83
C PRO A 217 -3.35 12.88 6.51
N ALA A 218 -3.30 11.80 7.29
CA ALA A 218 -2.38 10.68 7.06
C ALA A 218 -2.64 9.95 5.72
N TYR A 219 -3.90 9.89 5.28
CA TYR A 219 -4.24 9.25 4.01
C TYR A 219 -3.80 10.06 2.80
N LEU A 220 -3.68 11.38 2.92
CA LEU A 220 -3.07 12.18 1.88
C LEU A 220 -1.60 11.81 1.69
N LEU A 221 -0.82 11.70 2.79
CA LEU A 221 0.59 11.30 2.73
C LEU A 221 0.75 9.91 2.09
N ARG A 222 -0.06 8.94 2.51
CA ARG A 222 -0.06 7.60 1.89
C ARG A 222 -0.38 7.70 0.39
N ARG A 223 -1.40 8.48 0.03
CA ARG A 223 -1.88 8.60 -1.35
C ARG A 223 -0.83 9.20 -2.29
N ILE A 224 -0.12 10.25 -1.87
CA ILE A 224 0.91 10.89 -2.71
C ILE A 224 2.18 10.05 -2.82
N THR A 225 2.47 9.18 -1.84
CA THR A 225 3.71 8.38 -1.81
C THR A 225 3.51 6.95 -2.32
N HIS A 226 2.72 6.15 -1.60
CA HIS A 226 2.45 4.76 -1.94
C HIS A 226 1.36 4.66 -3.03
N GLY A 227 0.37 5.55 -3.01
CA GLY A 227 -0.69 5.61 -4.01
C GLY A 227 -0.19 5.89 -5.43
N LEU A 228 0.98 6.50 -5.58
CA LEU A 228 1.63 6.77 -6.87
C LEU A 228 1.82 5.49 -7.71
N TYR A 229 2.01 4.33 -7.06
CA TYR A 229 2.09 3.05 -7.76
C TYR A 229 0.85 2.79 -8.63
N TYR A 230 -0.32 3.10 -8.08
CA TYR A 230 -1.60 2.86 -8.72
C TYR A 230 -1.90 3.88 -9.82
N ASP A 231 -1.41 5.11 -9.68
CA ASP A 231 -1.50 6.10 -10.76
C ASP A 231 -0.65 5.68 -11.96
N LEU A 232 0.61 5.33 -11.71
CA LEU A 232 1.57 5.04 -12.79
C LEU A 232 1.29 3.73 -13.52
N ILE A 233 0.80 2.69 -12.83
CA ILE A 233 0.45 1.41 -13.46
C ILE A 233 -0.75 1.54 -14.41
N GLU A 234 -1.63 2.51 -14.19
CA GLU A 234 -2.78 2.78 -15.06
C GLU A 234 -2.35 3.48 -16.37
N LEU A 235 -1.25 4.24 -16.37
CA LEU A 235 -0.76 4.98 -17.54
C LEU A 235 -0.08 4.08 -18.59
N ASP A 236 0.75 3.15 -18.15
CA ASP A 236 1.35 2.11 -18.99
C ASP A 236 1.85 0.96 -18.10
N ARG A 237 0.97 -0.03 -17.95
CA ARG A 237 1.19 -1.17 -17.06
C ARG A 237 2.48 -1.92 -17.37
N SER A 238 2.78 -2.17 -18.64
CA SER A 238 3.93 -3.01 -19.01
C SER A 238 5.24 -2.27 -18.77
N GLY A 239 5.35 -1.03 -19.24
CA GLY A 239 6.53 -0.21 -19.04
C GLY A 239 6.77 0.06 -17.55
N TYR A 240 5.71 0.39 -16.81
CA TYR A 240 5.80 0.66 -15.38
C TYR A 240 6.23 -0.57 -14.58
N ILE A 241 5.61 -1.74 -14.80
CA ILE A 241 5.97 -2.99 -14.07
C ILE A 241 7.45 -3.35 -14.31
N GLY A 242 7.94 -3.17 -15.55
CA GLY A 242 9.36 -3.39 -15.87
C GLY A 242 10.28 -2.48 -15.07
N LEU A 243 10.04 -1.17 -15.10
CA LEU A 243 10.86 -0.20 -14.38
C LEU A 243 10.80 -0.39 -12.86
N ILE A 244 9.60 -0.51 -12.29
CA ILE A 244 9.43 -0.60 -10.83
C ILE A 244 9.99 -1.92 -10.28
N GLY A 245 9.93 -3.01 -11.05
CA GLY A 245 10.57 -4.28 -10.69
C GLY A 245 12.08 -4.15 -10.58
N ARG A 246 12.74 -3.53 -11.58
CA ARG A 246 14.19 -3.26 -11.54
C ARG A 246 14.57 -2.29 -10.43
N THR A 247 13.79 -1.23 -10.27
CA THR A 247 13.98 -0.23 -9.21
C THR A 247 13.92 -0.86 -7.82
N PHE A 248 12.94 -1.74 -7.58
CA PHE A 248 12.81 -2.41 -6.29
C PHE A 248 13.95 -3.40 -6.05
N LYS A 249 14.39 -4.14 -7.08
CA LYS A 249 15.58 -5.00 -7.00
C LYS A 249 16.83 -4.19 -6.63
N GLU A 250 17.07 -3.07 -7.28
CA GLU A 250 18.18 -2.16 -6.99
C GLU A 250 18.10 -1.57 -5.58
N TYR A 251 16.89 -1.18 -5.13
CA TYR A 251 16.66 -0.71 -3.76
C TYR A 251 17.07 -1.76 -2.71
N ILE A 252 16.66 -3.01 -2.89
CA ILE A 252 17.07 -4.12 -2.01
C ILE A 252 18.59 -4.33 -2.09
N GLY A 253 19.18 -4.29 -3.28
CA GLY A 253 20.63 -4.37 -3.48
C GLY A 253 21.40 -3.35 -2.63
N ARG A 254 20.99 -2.07 -2.68
CA ARG A 254 21.61 -1.01 -1.87
C ARG A 254 21.53 -1.28 -0.38
N LEU A 255 20.37 -1.72 0.12
CA LEU A 255 20.22 -2.07 1.53
C LEU A 255 21.13 -3.25 1.92
N LEU A 256 21.23 -4.27 1.08
CA LEU A 256 22.09 -5.43 1.33
C LEU A 256 23.56 -5.04 1.33
N SER A 257 24.00 -4.23 0.36
CA SER A 257 25.38 -3.75 0.27
C SER A 257 25.78 -2.87 1.45
N GLU A 258 24.87 -2.09 2.02
CA GLU A 258 25.12 -1.33 3.26
C GLU A 258 25.28 -2.24 4.48
N LEU A 259 24.57 -3.38 4.52
CA LEU A 259 24.61 -4.33 5.64
C LEU A 259 25.76 -5.32 5.56
N ALA A 260 26.17 -5.74 4.36
CA ALA A 260 27.10 -6.85 4.15
C ALA A 260 27.88 -6.73 2.83
N SER A 261 28.59 -5.61 2.60
CA SER A 261 29.24 -5.26 1.32
C SER A 261 30.05 -6.39 0.67
N ASP A 262 30.82 -7.14 1.46
CA ASP A 262 31.79 -8.12 0.95
C ASP A 262 31.16 -9.50 0.68
N SER A 263 29.90 -9.68 1.07
CA SER A 263 29.17 -10.95 1.05
C SER A 263 27.98 -10.95 0.07
N VAL A 264 27.78 -9.84 -0.65
CA VAL A 264 26.64 -9.61 -1.53
C VAL A 264 27.05 -9.75 -3.00
N SER A 265 26.34 -10.60 -3.73
CA SER A 265 26.43 -10.70 -5.19
C SER A 265 25.04 -10.74 -5.81
N GLN A 266 24.96 -10.56 -7.13
CA GLN A 266 23.72 -10.67 -7.89
C GLN A 266 23.91 -11.65 -9.03
N SER A 267 22.93 -12.53 -9.24
CA SER A 267 22.89 -13.40 -10.41
C SER A 267 22.47 -12.64 -11.67
N ASP A 268 22.75 -13.20 -12.84
CA ASP A 268 22.31 -12.66 -14.14
C ASP A 268 20.78 -12.48 -14.24
N ASP A 269 20.01 -13.35 -13.56
CA ASP A 269 18.55 -13.27 -13.47
C ASP A 269 18.04 -12.23 -12.44
N GLY A 270 18.96 -11.49 -11.83
CA GLY A 270 18.68 -10.39 -10.91
C GLY A 270 18.23 -10.85 -9.54
N VAL A 271 18.72 -12.00 -9.05
CA VAL A 271 18.49 -12.49 -7.70
C VAL A 271 19.70 -12.13 -6.86
N TRP A 272 19.47 -11.52 -5.71
CA TRP A 272 20.54 -11.19 -4.77
C TRP A 272 20.95 -12.42 -3.97
N VAL A 273 22.26 -12.57 -3.76
CA VAL A 273 22.84 -13.63 -2.93
C VAL A 273 23.64 -12.97 -1.82
N VAL A 274 23.31 -13.32 -0.59
CA VAL A 274 24.10 -12.95 0.60
C VAL A 274 24.68 -14.24 1.16
N SER A 275 26.00 -14.38 1.19
CA SER A 275 26.63 -15.62 1.65
C SER A 275 27.68 -15.40 2.72
N ASN A 276 27.77 -16.35 3.65
CA ASN A 276 28.89 -16.50 4.57
C ASN A 276 29.48 -17.91 4.40
N ASP A 277 30.34 -18.32 5.34
CA ASP A 277 31.05 -19.60 5.28
C ASP A 277 30.11 -20.82 5.22
N ASN A 278 28.92 -20.76 5.83
CA ASN A 278 28.05 -21.92 6.01
C ASN A 278 26.67 -21.78 5.37
N THR A 279 26.27 -20.57 4.97
CA THR A 279 24.90 -20.28 4.55
C THR A 279 24.88 -19.26 3.43
N ALA A 280 23.99 -19.49 2.46
CA ALA A 280 23.66 -18.55 1.41
C ALA A 280 22.16 -18.23 1.43
N VAL A 281 21.84 -16.94 1.36
CA VAL A 281 20.47 -16.43 1.27
C VAL A 281 20.24 -15.92 -0.14
N LEU A 282 19.36 -16.61 -0.87
CA LEU A 282 18.88 -16.21 -2.19
C LEU A 282 17.66 -15.32 -2.01
N ILE A 283 17.69 -14.11 -2.56
CA ILE A 283 16.66 -13.09 -2.35
C ILE A 283 16.08 -12.68 -3.70
N GLU A 284 14.82 -13.02 -3.91
CA GLU A 284 14.04 -12.61 -5.08
C GLU A 284 13.02 -11.53 -4.71
N CYS A 285 12.85 -10.54 -5.58
CA CYS A 285 11.99 -9.39 -5.31
C CYS A 285 10.70 -9.44 -6.14
N ILE A 286 9.57 -9.18 -5.48
CA ILE A 286 8.26 -9.04 -6.12
C ILE A 286 7.63 -7.69 -5.78
N THR A 287 6.90 -7.10 -6.73
CA THR A 287 6.28 -5.79 -6.50
C THR A 287 4.88 -5.89 -5.92
N ARG A 288 4.13 -6.93 -6.27
CA ARG A 288 2.72 -7.07 -5.86
C ARG A 288 2.31 -8.52 -5.62
N PRO A 289 2.18 -8.97 -4.36
CA PRO A 289 1.71 -10.33 -4.09
C PRO A 289 0.20 -10.48 -4.32
N PHE A 290 -0.61 -9.43 -4.07
CA PHE A 290 -2.08 -9.53 -4.11
C PHE A 290 -2.80 -8.34 -4.79
N GLY A 291 -3.93 -8.67 -5.40
CA GLY A 291 -4.96 -7.78 -5.89
C GLY A 291 -5.89 -7.23 -4.81
N ALA A 292 -6.71 -6.25 -5.17
CA ALA A 292 -7.70 -5.66 -4.25
C ALA A 292 -8.72 -6.70 -3.77
N MET A 293 -9.20 -7.56 -4.67
CA MET A 293 -10.17 -8.61 -4.31
C MET A 293 -9.58 -9.63 -3.32
N SER A 294 -8.33 -10.05 -3.51
CA SER A 294 -7.65 -10.96 -2.57
C SER A 294 -7.54 -10.35 -1.17
N ARG A 295 -7.13 -9.08 -1.08
CA ARG A 295 -7.00 -8.34 0.19
C ARG A 295 -8.34 -8.17 0.90
N SER A 296 -9.40 -7.82 0.17
CA SER A 296 -10.71 -7.55 0.77
C SER A 296 -11.49 -8.82 1.11
N THR A 297 -11.43 -9.86 0.28
CA THR A 297 -12.31 -11.03 0.46
C THR A 297 -11.62 -12.24 1.09
N GLY A 298 -10.30 -12.38 0.96
CA GLY A 298 -9.59 -13.60 1.38
C GLY A 298 -10.07 -14.86 0.67
N ASN A 299 -10.74 -14.71 -0.49
CA ASN A 299 -11.26 -15.82 -1.28
C ASN A 299 -10.11 -16.62 -1.91
N ARG A 300 -10.13 -17.95 -1.74
CA ARG A 300 -9.07 -18.84 -2.22
C ARG A 300 -8.83 -18.72 -3.73
N ALA A 301 -9.87 -18.56 -4.55
CA ALA A 301 -9.73 -18.46 -6.01
C ALA A 301 -9.02 -17.16 -6.42
N HIS A 302 -9.36 -16.04 -5.79
CA HIS A 302 -8.66 -14.76 -6.02
C HIS A 302 -7.19 -14.85 -5.60
N LEU A 303 -6.93 -15.46 -4.43
CA LEU A 303 -5.58 -15.65 -3.92
C LEU A 303 -4.74 -16.56 -4.83
N HIS A 304 -5.32 -17.67 -5.29
CA HIS A 304 -4.64 -18.57 -6.25
C HIS A 304 -4.29 -17.82 -7.53
N ALA A 305 -5.23 -17.10 -8.12
CA ALA A 305 -5.00 -16.32 -9.34
C ALA A 305 -3.88 -15.28 -9.17
N ASP A 306 -3.82 -14.60 -8.02
CA ASP A 306 -2.78 -13.60 -7.75
C ASP A 306 -1.40 -14.22 -7.45
N LEU A 307 -1.34 -15.35 -6.74
CA LEU A 307 -0.08 -16.02 -6.39
C LEU A 307 0.55 -16.72 -7.60
N ALA A 308 -0.28 -17.33 -8.45
CA ALA A 308 0.13 -18.12 -9.63
C ALA A 308 0.28 -17.29 -10.92
N ARG A 309 -0.03 -15.99 -10.89
CA ARG A 309 0.15 -15.11 -12.05
C ARG A 309 1.62 -15.09 -12.50
N ARG A 310 1.85 -14.73 -13.77
CA ARG A 310 3.20 -14.51 -14.32
C ARG A 310 3.98 -13.51 -13.46
N ALA A 311 5.22 -13.89 -13.10
CA ALA A 311 6.09 -13.15 -12.19
C ALA A 311 5.46 -12.91 -10.79
N GLY A 312 4.54 -13.79 -10.39
CA GLY A 312 3.96 -13.85 -9.05
C GLY A 312 4.86 -14.59 -8.06
N VAL A 313 4.27 -14.95 -6.92
CA VAL A 313 4.97 -15.64 -5.82
C VAL A 313 5.44 -17.02 -6.26
N VAL A 314 4.60 -17.78 -6.96
CA VAL A 314 4.95 -19.14 -7.42
C VAL A 314 6.16 -19.11 -8.35
N ASP A 315 6.17 -18.23 -9.36
CA ASP A 315 7.31 -18.08 -10.27
C ASP A 315 8.59 -17.65 -9.55
N SER A 316 8.47 -16.83 -8.50
CA SER A 316 9.61 -16.37 -7.70
C SER A 316 10.20 -17.52 -6.88
N VAL A 317 9.35 -18.35 -6.26
CA VAL A 317 9.79 -19.56 -5.55
C VAL A 317 10.46 -20.54 -6.51
N LYS A 318 9.91 -20.72 -7.72
CA LYS A 318 10.52 -21.57 -8.75
C LYS A 318 11.93 -21.10 -9.12
N ARG A 319 12.11 -19.80 -9.36
CA ARG A 319 13.44 -19.23 -9.62
C ARG A 319 14.42 -19.51 -8.48
N LEU A 320 14.00 -19.34 -7.22
CA LEU A 320 14.81 -19.66 -6.05
C LEU A 320 15.17 -21.15 -5.97
N GLN A 321 14.25 -22.06 -6.33
CA GLN A 321 14.53 -23.50 -6.40
C GLN A 321 15.53 -23.83 -7.51
N ASP A 322 15.37 -23.24 -8.70
CA ASP A 322 16.24 -23.47 -9.85
C ASP A 322 17.68 -23.00 -9.55
N MET A 323 17.84 -21.87 -8.86
CA MET A 323 19.16 -21.37 -8.47
C MET A 323 19.92 -22.27 -7.51
N ARG A 324 19.24 -22.99 -6.61
CA ARG A 324 19.89 -23.95 -5.70
C ARG A 324 20.64 -25.06 -6.42
N HIS A 325 20.25 -25.35 -7.66
CA HIS A 325 20.82 -26.41 -8.48
C HIS A 325 21.62 -25.87 -9.65
N THR A 326 21.97 -24.57 -9.63
CA THR A 326 22.70 -23.96 -10.73
C THR A 326 24.10 -24.54 -10.83
N THR A 327 24.36 -25.21 -11.96
CA THR A 327 25.66 -25.73 -12.40
C THR A 327 26.29 -24.82 -13.47
N GLY A 328 25.97 -23.53 -13.43
CA GLY A 328 26.29 -22.55 -14.46
C GLY A 328 27.75 -22.06 -14.46
N ASN A 329 28.10 -21.29 -15.48
CA ASN A 329 29.44 -20.71 -15.68
C ASN A 329 29.76 -19.51 -14.75
N ASP A 330 28.80 -19.06 -13.93
CA ASP A 330 29.03 -17.97 -12.98
C ASP A 330 29.80 -18.49 -11.75
N SER A 331 31.13 -18.51 -11.89
CA SER A 331 32.05 -18.98 -10.85
C SER A 331 31.81 -18.34 -9.47
N ARG A 332 31.38 -17.08 -9.41
CA ARG A 332 31.11 -16.39 -8.14
C ARG A 332 29.83 -16.88 -7.49
N LEU A 333 28.78 -17.11 -8.30
CA LEU A 333 27.53 -17.66 -7.81
C LEU A 333 27.72 -19.10 -7.33
N VAL A 334 28.48 -19.91 -8.07
CA VAL A 334 28.81 -21.29 -7.67
C VAL A 334 29.56 -21.28 -6.35
N GLU A 335 30.62 -20.50 -6.19
CA GLU A 335 31.38 -20.37 -4.93
C GLU A 335 30.51 -19.84 -3.76
N ALA A 336 29.55 -18.94 -4.05
CA ALA A 336 28.64 -18.43 -3.05
C ALA A 336 27.65 -19.48 -2.52
N LEU A 337 27.42 -20.58 -3.26
CA LEU A 337 26.43 -21.61 -2.94
C LEU A 337 27.03 -22.98 -2.61
N GLU A 338 28.23 -23.27 -3.11
CA GLU A 338 28.91 -24.56 -2.96
C GLU A 338 29.08 -24.95 -1.48
N ASP A 339 28.67 -26.18 -1.16
CA ASP A 339 28.69 -26.76 0.19
C ASP A 339 27.99 -25.95 1.31
N LYS A 340 27.15 -24.98 0.95
CA LYS A 340 26.44 -24.11 1.90
C LYS A 340 24.97 -24.46 2.03
N ARG A 341 24.43 -24.26 3.23
CA ARG A 341 22.98 -24.29 3.44
C ARG A 341 22.35 -23.13 2.67
N THR A 342 21.43 -23.42 1.76
CA THR A 342 20.77 -22.38 0.96
C THR A 342 19.36 -22.10 1.45
N VAL A 343 19.06 -20.83 1.75
CA VAL A 343 17.75 -20.33 2.16
C VAL A 343 17.21 -19.41 1.07
N GLY A 344 15.95 -19.61 0.67
CA GLY A 344 15.30 -18.75 -0.32
C GLY A 344 14.36 -17.77 0.38
N VAL A 345 14.40 -16.49 -0.01
CA VAL A 345 13.57 -15.42 0.52
C VAL A 345 12.93 -14.67 -0.64
N VAL A 346 11.60 -14.52 -0.58
CA VAL A 346 10.88 -13.63 -1.50
C VAL A 346 10.55 -12.35 -0.73
N VAL A 347 11.04 -11.21 -1.21
CA VAL A 347 10.79 -9.89 -0.63
C VAL A 347 9.76 -9.16 -1.46
N ALA A 348 8.70 -8.67 -0.82
CA ALA A 348 7.62 -7.94 -1.49
C ALA A 348 7.73 -6.42 -1.25
N LEU A 349 7.45 -5.63 -2.29
CA LEU A 349 7.39 -4.16 -2.18
C LEU A 349 6.19 -3.71 -1.32
N GLU A 350 5.06 -4.37 -1.50
CA GLU A 350 3.85 -4.19 -0.70
C GLU A 350 3.76 -5.21 0.42
N ASP A 351 3.04 -4.85 1.49
CA ASP A 351 2.88 -5.71 2.66
C ASP A 351 2.29 -7.07 2.27
N PHE A 352 3.02 -8.13 2.64
CA PHE A 352 2.66 -9.52 2.38
C PHE A 352 2.40 -10.26 3.70
N TYR A 353 1.29 -9.93 4.34
CA TYR A 353 0.93 -10.55 5.60
C TYR A 353 0.60 -12.02 5.43
N LEU A 354 0.98 -12.82 6.45
CA LEU A 354 0.76 -14.27 6.49
C LEU A 354 1.34 -15.01 5.26
N ALA A 355 2.38 -14.45 4.61
CA ALA A 355 3.01 -15.05 3.43
C ALA A 355 3.43 -16.52 3.65
N ASN A 356 3.97 -16.81 4.83
CA ASN A 356 4.39 -18.16 5.24
C ASN A 356 3.30 -18.93 5.99
N GLY A 357 2.09 -18.38 6.09
CA GLY A 357 0.95 -19.04 6.72
C GLY A 357 0.53 -20.28 5.91
N PRO A 358 -0.02 -21.31 6.57
CA PRO A 358 -0.34 -22.60 5.94
C PRO A 358 -1.31 -22.45 4.77
N PHE A 359 -2.15 -21.42 4.77
CA PHE A 359 -3.11 -21.18 3.71
C PHE A 359 -2.45 -20.68 2.41
N ILE A 360 -1.58 -19.67 2.49
CA ILE A 360 -0.83 -19.15 1.33
C ILE A 360 0.17 -20.20 0.85
N ARG A 361 0.89 -20.81 1.79
CA ARG A 361 1.83 -21.90 1.52
C ARG A 361 1.15 -23.08 0.83
N GLY A 362 -0.02 -23.50 1.30
CA GLY A 362 -0.76 -24.59 0.67
C GLY A 362 -1.17 -24.32 -0.78
N ILE A 363 -1.47 -23.06 -1.13
CA ILE A 363 -1.74 -22.67 -2.53
C ILE A 363 -0.45 -22.75 -3.37
N VAL A 364 0.67 -22.24 -2.85
CA VAL A 364 1.96 -22.27 -3.54
C VAL A 364 2.43 -23.71 -3.73
N ASP A 365 2.34 -24.55 -2.70
CA ASP A 365 2.76 -25.95 -2.73
C ASP A 365 1.90 -26.79 -3.69
N GLU A 366 0.58 -26.55 -3.73
CA GLU A 366 -0.33 -27.15 -4.71
C GLU A 366 0.10 -26.81 -6.14
N GLU A 367 0.39 -25.53 -6.41
CA GLU A 367 0.80 -25.08 -7.74
C GLU A 367 2.17 -25.63 -8.14
N LEU A 368 3.13 -25.68 -7.21
CA LEU A 368 4.43 -26.31 -7.44
C LEU A 368 4.28 -27.81 -7.74
N SER A 369 3.45 -28.52 -6.98
CA SER A 369 3.21 -29.95 -7.17
C SER A 369 2.52 -30.23 -8.50
N ASN A 370 1.55 -29.41 -8.91
CA ASN A 370 0.89 -29.51 -10.22
C ASN A 370 1.88 -29.35 -11.38
N GLN A 371 3.00 -28.66 -11.15
CA GLN A 371 4.09 -28.47 -12.10
C GLN A 371 5.24 -29.48 -11.92
N GLY A 372 5.05 -30.53 -11.11
CA GLY A 372 6.04 -31.59 -10.89
C GLY A 372 7.23 -31.19 -10.02
N ARG A 373 7.12 -30.10 -9.26
CA ARG A 373 8.17 -29.58 -8.37
C ARG A 373 7.90 -29.96 -6.91
N THR A 374 8.97 -30.05 -6.12
CA THR A 374 8.86 -30.28 -4.68
C THR A 374 8.20 -29.07 -4.02
N ALA A 375 7.23 -29.34 -3.15
CA ALA A 375 6.64 -28.33 -2.26
C ALA A 375 7.72 -27.66 -1.41
N MET A 376 7.45 -26.44 -0.93
CA MET A 376 8.34 -25.76 0.01
C MET A 376 8.45 -26.65 1.26
N GLY A 377 9.67 -27.10 1.59
CA GLY A 377 9.92 -27.98 2.74
C GLY A 377 9.60 -27.30 4.07
N ALA A 378 9.14 -28.06 5.06
CA ALA A 378 8.94 -27.55 6.42
C ALA A 378 10.31 -27.49 7.12
N GLU A 379 11.06 -26.43 6.88
CA GLU A 379 12.27 -26.11 7.67
C GLU A 379 12.04 -24.93 8.60
#